data_AF-A0A7Y2LUA7-F1
#
_entry.id   AF-A0A7Y2LUA7-F1
#
_cell.length_a   1.000
_cell.length_b   1.000
_cell.length_c   1.000
_cell.angle_alpha   90.00
_cell.angle_beta   90.00
_cell.angle_gamma   90.00
#
_symmetry.space_group_name_H-M   'P 1'
#
loop_
_entity.id
_entity.type
_entity.pdbx_description
1 polymer ?
#
loop_
_entity_poly.entity_id
_entity_poly.type
_entity_poly.pdbx_seq_one_letter_code
_entity_poly.pdbx_strand_id
1 'polypeptide(L)'
;MNLIEKLGLEKCKQIVDGAPKTATDVILDGSQVFYGSGLIALRGAEQFFKLHSIRTAIADHDHTDHCTDIRNHISPLTEVIER
;
A
#
# COMPACT_ATOMS: atom_id res chain seq x y z
N MET A 1 -10.13 6.49 -5.93
CA MET A 1 -9.33 6.81 -4.74
C MET A 1 -8.47 5.61 -4.43
N ASN A 2 -7.15 5.78 -4.47
CA ASN A 2 -6.20 4.70 -4.16
C ASN A 2 -6.26 4.41 -2.65
N LEU A 3 -6.11 3.14 -2.25
CA LEU A 3 -6.09 2.74 -0.84
C LEU A 3 -4.97 3.43 -0.05
N ILE A 4 -3.84 3.72 -0.70
CA ILE A 4 -2.72 4.45 -0.07
C ILE A 4 -3.07 5.91 0.18
N GLU A 5 -3.79 6.58 -0.71
CA GLU A 5 -4.28 7.95 -0.47
C GLU A 5 -5.30 7.97 0.68
N LYS A 6 -6.08 6.90 0.84
CA LYS A 6 -7.10 6.77 1.90
C LYS A 6 -6.50 6.47 3.27
N LEU A 7 -5.54 5.55 3.34
CA LEU A 7 -5.05 4.97 4.59
C LEU A 7 -3.64 5.44 4.96
N GLY A 8 -2.86 5.90 3.99
CA GLY A 8 -1.43 6.16 4.11
C GLY A 8 -0.59 4.90 3.86
N LEU A 9 0.57 5.05 3.20
CA LEU A 9 1.48 3.95 2.87
C LEU A 9 1.95 3.20 4.13
N GLU A 10 2.34 3.95 5.16
CA GLU A 10 2.85 3.38 6.41
C GLU A 10 1.81 2.49 7.09
N LYS A 11 0.55 2.98 7.18
CA LYS A 11 -0.55 2.21 7.76
C LYS A 11 -0.85 0.94 6.96
N CYS A 12 -0.82 1.01 5.63
CA CYS A 12 -0.97 -0.16 4.77
C CYS A 12 0.12 -1.21 5.05
N LYS A 13 1.39 -0.80 5.20
CA LYS A 13 2.49 -1.70 5.55
C LYS A 13 2.29 -2.35 6.92
N GLN A 14 1.95 -1.55 7.95
CA GLN A 14 1.65 -2.07 9.30
C GLN A 14 0.52 -3.11 9.30
N ILE A 15 -0.56 -2.88 8.54
CA ILE A 15 -1.68 -3.82 8.40
C ILE A 15 -1.22 -5.13 7.74
N VAL A 16 -0.40 -5.04 6.69
CA VAL A 16 0.09 -6.23 5.98
C VAL A 16 1.05 -7.04 6.85
N ASP A 17 1.94 -6.37 7.58
CA ASP A 17 2.92 -7.01 8.47
C ASP A 17 2.26 -7.66 9.70
N GLY A 18 1.20 -7.04 10.23
CA GLY A 18 0.42 -7.57 11.35
C GLY A 18 -0.58 -8.67 10.98
N ALA A 19 -0.81 -8.91 9.69
CA ALA A 19 -1.85 -9.83 9.24
C ALA A 19 -1.47 -11.31 9.42
N PRO A 20 -2.31 -12.13 10.09
CA PRO A 20 -2.15 -13.58 10.10
C PRO A 20 -2.18 -14.16 8.68
N LYS A 21 -1.43 -15.23 8.43
CA LYS A 21 -1.37 -15.87 7.09
C LYS A 21 -2.73 -16.33 6.55
N THR A 22 -3.63 -16.72 7.46
CA THR A 22 -4.98 -17.20 7.10
C THR A 22 -5.97 -16.05 6.90
N ALA A 23 -5.63 -14.82 7.28
CA ALA A 23 -6.51 -13.68 7.14
C ALA A 23 -6.62 -13.22 5.68
N THR A 24 -7.85 -12.98 5.25
CA THR A 24 -8.18 -12.46 3.93
C THR A 24 -8.68 -11.02 3.97
N ASP A 25 -9.18 -10.60 5.13
CA ASP A 25 -9.90 -9.35 5.31
C ASP A 25 -9.39 -8.60 6.54
N VAL A 26 -9.53 -7.27 6.48
CA VAL A 26 -9.22 -6.36 7.59
C VAL A 26 -10.37 -5.39 7.81
N ILE A 27 -10.70 -5.16 9.08
CA ILE A 27 -11.67 -4.17 9.52
C ILE A 27 -10.94 -3.10 10.33
N LEU A 28 -11.19 -1.84 10.01
CA LEU A 28 -10.72 -0.70 10.76
C LEU A 28 -11.89 -0.09 11.53
N ASP A 29 -11.77 -0.03 12.86
CA ASP A 29 -12.73 0.63 13.74
C ASP A 29 -11.99 1.68 14.58
N GLY A 30 -12.07 2.93 14.14
CA GLY A 30 -11.22 4.01 14.66
C GLY A 30 -9.73 3.68 14.54
N SER A 31 -9.09 3.42 15.69
CA SER A 31 -7.67 3.06 15.78
C SER A 31 -7.42 1.55 15.88
N GLN A 32 -8.47 0.73 15.96
CA GLN A 32 -8.36 -0.72 16.09
C GLN A 32 -8.32 -1.39 14.72
N VAL A 33 -7.54 -2.48 14.62
CA VAL A 33 -7.36 -3.27 13.40
C VAL A 33 -7.74 -4.71 13.73
N PHE A 34 -8.73 -5.24 13.01
CA PHE A 34 -9.19 -6.62 13.17
C PHE A 34 -8.95 -7.41 11.90
N TYR A 35 -8.39 -8.61 12.04
CA TYR A 35 -8.14 -9.52 10.93
C TYR A 35 -9.15 -10.66 10.94
N GLY A 36 -9.67 -11.00 9.76
CA GLY A 36 -10.63 -12.09 9.59
C GLY A 36 -10.37 -12.92 8.35
N SER A 37 -10.94 -14.12 8.33
CA SER A 37 -10.94 -15.01 7.16
C SER A 37 -12.37 -15.35 6.79
N GLY A 38 -12.86 -14.80 5.67
CA GLY A 38 -14.19 -15.12 5.17
C GLY A 38 -15.31 -14.47 5.99
N LEU A 39 -15.74 -13.30 5.53
CA LEU A 39 -17.10 -12.79 5.69
C LEU A 39 -17.68 -12.79 7.12
N ILE A 40 -16.88 -12.47 8.13
CA ILE A 40 -17.43 -11.81 9.33
C ILE A 40 -17.48 -10.31 9.02
N ALA A 41 -18.38 -9.95 8.10
CA ALA A 41 -18.90 -8.60 8.04
C ALA A 41 -19.80 -8.45 9.28
N LEU A 42 -19.19 -8.09 10.42
CA LEU A 42 -19.93 -7.50 11.52
C LEU A 42 -20.76 -6.37 10.92
N ARG A 43 -22.09 -6.55 10.84
CA ARG A 43 -23.02 -5.50 10.41
C ARG A 43 -22.73 -4.27 11.27
N GLY A 44 -22.07 -3.26 10.69
CA GLY A 44 -21.72 -2.02 11.38
C GLY A 44 -20.24 -1.59 11.27
N ALA A 45 -19.35 -2.41 10.71
CA ALA A 45 -17.98 -1.96 10.46
C ALA A 45 -17.95 -0.88 9.35
N GLU A 46 -17.53 0.34 9.69
CA GLU A 46 -17.48 1.46 8.74
C GLU A 46 -16.44 1.26 7.63
N GLN A 47 -15.36 0.51 7.91
CA GLN A 47 -14.22 0.41 7.00
C GLN A 47 -13.70 -1.03 6.90
N PHE A 48 -14.23 -1.76 5.93
CA PHE A 48 -13.84 -3.13 5.57
C PHE A 48 -12.97 -3.11 4.30
N PHE A 49 -11.84 -3.82 4.32
CA PHE A 49 -10.95 -3.96 3.18
C PHE A 49 -10.46 -5.40 3.02
N LYS A 50 -10.25 -5.82 1.76
CA LYS A 50 -9.53 -7.06 1.47
C LYS A 50 -8.03 -6.83 1.66
N LEU A 51 -7.36 -7.72 2.39
CA LEU A 51 -5.90 -7.67 2.55
C LEU A 51 -5.18 -7.75 1.21
N HIS A 52 -5.73 -8.52 0.27
CA HIS A 52 -5.20 -8.59 -1.10
C HIS A 52 -5.15 -7.21 -1.77
N SER A 53 -6.20 -6.42 -1.65
CA SER A 53 -6.26 -5.09 -2.27
C SER A 53 -5.23 -4.13 -1.65
N ILE A 54 -4.95 -4.23 -0.35
CA ILE A 54 -3.91 -3.44 0.31
C ILE A 54 -2.53 -3.85 -0.20
N ARG A 55 -2.25 -5.15 -0.31
CA ARG A 55 -0.99 -5.67 -0.86
C ARG A 55 -0.77 -5.21 -2.29
N THR A 56 -1.81 -5.26 -3.14
CA THR A 56 -1.75 -4.75 -4.51
C THR A 56 -1.47 -3.26 -4.52
N ALA A 57 -2.14 -2.46 -3.68
CA ALA A 57 -1.89 -1.02 -3.64
C ALA A 57 -0.45 -0.67 -3.23
N ILE A 58 0.14 -1.40 -2.27
CA ILE A 58 1.56 -1.23 -1.89
C ILE A 58 2.47 -1.60 -3.05
N ALA A 59 2.24 -2.75 -3.70
CA ALA A 59 3.04 -3.19 -4.83
C ALA A 59 2.96 -2.21 -6.01
N ASP A 60 1.76 -1.71 -6.32
CA ASP A 60 1.55 -0.69 -7.34
C ASP A 60 2.28 0.61 -6.97
N HIS A 61 2.22 1.05 -5.71
CA HIS A 61 2.94 2.23 -5.24
C HIS A 61 4.45 2.06 -5.39
N ASP A 62 5.02 0.97 -4.90
CA ASP A 62 6.45 0.69 -4.99
C ASP A 62 6.90 0.52 -6.47
N HIS A 63 6.01 0.07 -7.35
CA HIS A 63 6.26 0.04 -8.79
C HIS A 63 6.20 1.44 -9.43
N THR A 64 5.27 2.28 -8.99
CA THR A 64 5.16 3.69 -9.45
C THR A 64 6.19 4.61 -8.81
N ASP A 65 6.82 4.22 -7.71
CA ASP A 65 7.96 4.92 -7.10
C ASP A 65 9.26 4.69 -7.90
N HIS A 66 9.11 4.65 -9.23
CA HIS A 66 10.18 4.60 -10.19
C HIS A 66 10.70 6.01 -10.45
N CYS A 67 11.81 6.28 -9.75
CA CYS A 67 12.99 6.99 -10.25
C CYS A 67 13.11 8.48 -9.93
N THR A 68 13.30 8.82 -8.66
CA THR A 68 14.15 9.97 -8.32
C THR A 68 15.64 9.64 -8.53
N ASP A 69 16.04 8.36 -8.48
CA ASP A 69 17.46 7.94 -8.56
C ASP A 69 18.06 7.88 -9.98
N ILE A 70 17.25 7.78 -11.06
CA ILE A 70 17.78 7.83 -12.44
C ILE A 70 18.27 9.24 -12.82
N ARG A 71 17.84 10.29 -12.09
CA ARG A 71 18.34 11.66 -12.34
C ARG A 71 19.79 11.88 -11.90
N ASN A 72 20.41 10.94 -11.19
CA ASN A 72 21.80 11.09 -10.73
C ASN A 72 22.77 10.02 -11.27
N HIS A 73 22.34 9.18 -12.22
CA HIS A 73 23.20 8.21 -12.91
C HIS A 73 23.55 8.63 -14.35
N ILE A 74 23.26 9.88 -14.72
CA ILE A 74 23.95 10.48 -15.86
C ILE A 74 25.31 10.88 -15.32
N SER A 75 26.33 10.09 -15.66
CA SER A 75 27.74 10.36 -15.39
C SER A 75 28.03 11.87 -15.55
N PRO A 76 28.84 12.50 -14.67
CA PRO A 76 29.22 13.92 -14.80
C PRO A 76 29.95 14.26 -16.12
N LEU A 77 30.15 13.28 -17.01
CA LEU A 77 30.74 13.42 -18.34
C LEU A 77 29.72 13.39 -19.49
N THR A 78 28.42 13.32 -19.21
CA THR A 78 27.42 13.39 -20.29
C THR A 78 27.21 14.85 -20.70
N GLU A 79 27.91 15.29 -21.74
CA GLU A 79 27.61 16.54 -22.44
C GLU A 79 26.24 16.43 -23.11
N VAL A 80 25.31 17.30 -22.71
CA VAL A 80 24.06 17.53 -23.43
C VAL A 80 24.41 18.41 -24.64
N ILE A 81 24.43 17.82 -25.84
CA ILE A 81 24.51 18.59 -27.08
C ILE A 81 23.08 19.01 -27.44
N GLU A 82 22.72 20.23 -27.07
CA GLU A 82 21.52 20.89 -27.58
C GLU A 82 21.77 21.24 -29.06
N ARG A 83 20.90 20.77 -29.95
CA ARG A 83 20.88 21.14 -31.37
C ARG A 83 19.93 22.29 -31.63
#